data_AF-A0AAD4JM68-F1
#
_entry.id   AF-A0AAD4JM68-F1
#
_cell.length_a   1.000
_cell.length_b   1.000
_cell.length_c   1.000
_cell.angle_alpha   90.00
_cell.angle_beta   90.00
_cell.angle_gamma   90.00
#
_symmetry.space_group_name_H-M   'P 1'
#
loop_
_entity.id
_entity.type
_entity.pdbx_description
1 polymer ?
#
loop_
_entity_poly.entity_id
_entity_poly.type
_entity_poly.pdbx_seq_one_letter_code
_entity_poly.pdbx_strand_id
1 'polypeptide(L)'
;MADQRQSAVYLAMLAERSERYNETVEAMKSVALMDLELTEEERRLLSVGYKMMIGARCSTLRFLAAFERKEVSNGNHHNVRQIKDYAAKVEAELTQIREDLVSTLRDHVIPSATSAHDHVFYHKMIGDAYRFCTEFKTGVDKEDLANHGLTAYTIGI
;
A
#
# COMPACT_ATOMS: atom_id res chain seq x y z
N MET A 1 -3.80 13.57 -24.21
CA MET A 1 -3.63 13.92 -22.78
C MET A 1 -4.96 13.88 -22.04
N ALA A 2 -5.89 14.83 -22.24
CA ALA A 2 -7.16 14.88 -21.49
C ALA A 2 -8.03 13.61 -21.64
N ASP A 3 -8.19 13.12 -22.87
CA ASP A 3 -9.01 11.93 -23.17
C ASP A 3 -8.43 10.64 -22.57
N GLN A 4 -7.09 10.52 -22.57
CA GLN A 4 -6.37 9.41 -21.96
C GLN A 4 -6.48 9.42 -20.43
N ARG A 5 -6.36 10.60 -19.80
CA ARG A 5 -6.55 10.76 -18.35
C ARG A 5 -7.97 10.39 -17.94
N GLN A 6 -8.97 10.93 -18.64
CA GLN A 6 -10.38 10.61 -18.38
C GLN A 6 -10.68 9.12 -18.54
N SER A 7 -10.13 8.50 -19.59
CA SER A 7 -10.26 7.05 -19.80
C SER A 7 -9.65 6.23 -18.67
N ALA A 8 -8.45 6.59 -18.21
CA ALA A 8 -7.78 5.92 -17.09
C ALA A 8 -8.58 6.07 -15.78
N VAL A 9 -9.09 7.27 -15.48
CA VAL A 9 -9.94 7.50 -14.30
C VAL A 9 -11.25 6.69 -14.40
N TYR A 10 -11.86 6.64 -15.57
CA TYR A 10 -13.06 5.84 -15.78
C TYR A 10 -12.83 4.34 -15.56
N LEU A 11 -11.73 3.81 -16.09
CA LEU A 11 -11.33 2.42 -15.84
C LEU A 11 -11.04 2.16 -14.35
N ALA A 12 -10.37 3.09 -13.66
CA ALA A 12 -10.13 2.98 -12.23
C ALA A 12 -11.43 2.90 -11.41
N MET A 13 -12.44 3.71 -11.75
CA MET A 13 -13.77 3.65 -11.12
C MET A 13 -14.48 2.32 -11.38
N LEU A 14 -14.41 1.78 -12.61
CA LEU A 14 -14.99 0.47 -12.92
C LEU A 14 -14.28 -0.65 -12.16
N ALA A 15 -12.95 -0.61 -12.10
CA ALA A 15 -12.13 -1.56 -11.36
C ALA A 15 -12.43 -1.51 -9.86
N GLU A 16 -12.56 -0.32 -9.27
CA GLU A 16 -12.93 -0.14 -7.86
C GLU A 16 -14.29 -0.78 -7.56
N ARG A 17 -15.31 -0.48 -8.37
CA ARG A 17 -16.66 -1.05 -8.22
C ARG A 17 -16.70 -2.57 -8.38
N SER A 18 -15.69 -3.14 -9.03
CA SER A 18 -15.53 -4.58 -9.24
C SER A 18 -14.55 -5.20 -8.24
N GLU A 19 -14.08 -4.44 -7.24
CA GLU A 19 -13.08 -4.84 -6.25
C GLU A 19 -11.73 -5.30 -6.85
N ARG A 20 -11.41 -4.87 -8.08
CA ARG A 20 -10.16 -5.18 -8.77
C ARG A 20 -9.11 -4.12 -8.47
N TYR A 21 -8.70 -4.04 -7.21
CA TYR A 21 -7.85 -2.94 -6.71
C TYR A 21 -6.46 -2.85 -7.35
N ASN A 22 -5.90 -3.98 -7.83
CA ASN A 22 -4.66 -3.96 -8.60
C ASN A 22 -4.82 -3.13 -9.89
N GLU A 23 -5.92 -3.32 -10.62
CA GLU A 23 -6.23 -2.56 -11.83
C GLU A 23 -6.60 -1.11 -11.52
N THR A 24 -7.26 -0.85 -10.39
CA THR A 24 -7.48 0.53 -9.92
C THR A 24 -6.15 1.25 -9.74
N VAL A 25 -5.18 0.62 -9.08
CA VAL A 25 -3.84 1.20 -8.88
C VAL A 25 -3.11 1.36 -10.21
N GLU A 26 -3.08 0.35 -11.08
CA GLU A 26 -2.43 0.45 -12.39
C GLU A 26 -2.98 1.61 -13.24
N ALA A 27 -4.30 1.75 -13.29
CA ALA A 27 -4.95 2.85 -14.00
C ALA A 27 -4.60 4.21 -13.36
N MET A 28 -4.65 4.32 -12.04
CA MET A 28 -4.33 5.58 -11.36
C MET A 28 -2.85 5.95 -11.40
N LYS A 29 -1.95 4.97 -11.48
CA LYS A 29 -0.52 5.20 -11.74
C LYS A 29 -0.30 5.83 -13.09
N SER A 30 -1.04 5.40 -14.12
CA SER A 30 -0.95 6.03 -15.45
C SER A 30 -1.35 7.51 -15.42
N VAL A 31 -2.25 7.90 -14.51
CA VAL A 31 -2.62 9.30 -14.26
C VAL A 31 -1.53 10.02 -13.46
N ALA A 32 -0.98 9.40 -12.43
CA ALA A 32 0.11 9.97 -11.62
C ALA A 32 1.34 10.29 -12.47
N LEU A 33 1.72 9.39 -13.39
CA LEU A 33 2.85 9.54 -14.32
C LEU A 33 2.69 10.70 -15.33
N MET A 34 1.54 11.39 -15.36
CA MET A 34 1.38 12.58 -16.18
C MET A 34 1.98 13.84 -15.51
N ASP A 35 2.46 13.73 -14.27
CA ASP A 35 3.06 14.83 -13.48
C ASP A 35 2.16 16.08 -13.44
N LEU A 36 0.86 15.83 -13.26
CA LEU A 36 -0.17 16.85 -13.09
C LEU A 36 -0.83 16.69 -11.73
N GLU A 37 -1.29 17.81 -11.18
CA GLU A 37 -2.04 17.80 -9.92
C GLU A 37 -3.26 16.88 -10.01
N LEU A 38 -3.41 15.99 -9.03
CA LEU A 38 -4.54 15.07 -8.93
C LEU A 38 -5.75 15.79 -8.34
N THR A 39 -6.89 15.62 -9.00
CA THR A 39 -8.19 16.00 -8.46
C THR A 39 -8.52 15.17 -7.21
N GLU A 40 -9.51 15.64 -6.44
CA GLU A 40 -9.98 14.94 -5.24
C GLU A 40 -10.40 13.49 -5.54
N GLU A 41 -11.10 13.26 -6.65
CA GLU A 41 -11.56 11.92 -7.03
C GLU A 41 -10.40 11.01 -7.43
N GLU A 42 -9.43 11.52 -8.20
CA GLU A 42 -8.24 10.75 -8.58
C GLU A 42 -7.39 10.38 -7.36
N ARG A 43 -7.22 11.33 -6.44
CA ARG A 43 -6.54 11.08 -5.17
C ARG A 43 -7.27 10.03 -4.33
N ARG A 44 -8.61 10.11 -4.28
CA ARG A 44 -9.45 9.12 -3.60
C ARG A 44 -9.27 7.74 -4.20
N LEU A 45 -9.36 7.60 -5.53
CA LEU A 45 -9.17 6.32 -6.23
C LEU A 45 -7.79 5.72 -5.98
N LEU A 46 -6.72 6.52 -6.09
CA LEU A 46 -5.35 6.08 -5.84
C LEU A 46 -5.20 5.58 -4.38
N SER A 47 -5.72 6.35 -3.42
CA SER A 47 -5.63 6.00 -1.99
C SER A 47 -6.45 4.76 -1.62
N VAL A 48 -7.67 4.61 -2.15
CA VAL A 48 -8.50 3.41 -1.94
C VAL A 48 -7.82 2.18 -2.54
N GLY A 49 -7.30 2.28 -3.77
CA GLY A 49 -6.62 1.16 -4.44
C GLY A 49 -5.49 0.58 -3.59
N TYR A 50 -4.52 1.42 -3.22
CA TYR A 50 -3.39 0.97 -2.38
C TYR A 50 -3.84 0.50 -0.99
N LYS A 51 -4.78 1.22 -0.35
CA LYS A 51 -5.29 0.84 0.98
C LYS A 51 -5.92 -0.56 0.97
N MET A 52 -6.68 -0.88 -0.08
CA MET A 52 -7.34 -2.18 -0.20
C MET A 52 -6.34 -3.30 -0.51
N MET A 53 -5.35 -3.06 -1.36
CA MET A 53 -4.27 -4.02 -1.63
C MET A 53 -3.47 -4.35 -0.36
N ILE A 54 -3.03 -3.32 0.39
CA ILE A 54 -2.33 -3.48 1.66
C ILE A 54 -3.22 -4.20 2.69
N GLY A 55 -4.46 -3.75 2.84
CA GLY A 55 -5.42 -4.31 3.78
C GLY A 55 -5.69 -5.80 3.56
N ALA A 56 -5.80 -6.23 2.30
CA ALA A 56 -5.93 -7.64 1.94
C ALA A 56 -4.72 -8.45 2.41
N ARG A 57 -3.48 -7.98 2.18
CA ARG A 57 -2.27 -8.71 2.61
C ARG A 57 -2.10 -8.75 4.12
N CYS A 58 -2.38 -7.65 4.83
CA CYS A 58 -2.40 -7.65 6.29
C CYS A 58 -3.44 -8.65 6.84
N SER A 59 -4.61 -8.73 6.23
CA SER A 59 -5.66 -9.68 6.64
C SER A 59 -5.22 -11.13 6.43
N THR A 60 -4.59 -11.43 5.30
CA THR A 60 -3.98 -12.73 5.02
C THR A 60 -2.88 -13.07 6.04
N LEU A 61 -1.96 -12.15 6.35
CA LEU A 61 -0.88 -12.39 7.31
C LEU A 61 -1.41 -12.64 8.73
N ARG A 62 -2.43 -11.90 9.18
CA ARG A 62 -3.08 -12.16 10.49
C ARG A 62 -3.75 -13.53 10.53
N PHE A 63 -4.41 -13.92 9.44
CA PHE A 63 -4.99 -15.26 9.32
C PHE A 63 -3.91 -16.34 9.41
N LEU A 64 -2.81 -16.19 8.66
CA LEU A 64 -1.69 -17.14 8.68
C LEU A 64 -1.05 -17.24 10.07
N ALA A 65 -0.85 -16.12 10.77
CA ALA A 65 -0.33 -16.11 12.14
C ALA A 65 -1.27 -16.79 13.16
N ALA A 66 -2.59 -16.66 12.98
CA ALA A 66 -3.56 -17.38 13.79
C ALA A 66 -3.55 -18.89 13.48
N PHE A 67 -3.44 -19.24 12.20
CA PHE A 67 -3.40 -20.62 11.74
C PHE A 67 -2.10 -21.33 12.15
N GLU A 68 -0.95 -20.63 12.10
CA GLU A 68 0.34 -21.12 12.60
C GLU A 68 0.25 -21.50 14.08
N ARG A 69 -0.30 -20.62 14.93
CA ARG A 69 -0.46 -20.90 16.36
C ARG A 69 -1.29 -22.16 16.63
N LYS A 70 -2.33 -22.40 15.82
CA LYS A 70 -3.14 -23.62 15.88
C LYS A 70 -2.32 -24.86 15.53
N GLU A 71 -1.56 -24.82 14.44
CA GLU A 71 -0.73 -25.96 14.00
C GLU A 71 0.43 -26.24 14.97
N VAL A 72 1.00 -25.21 15.59
CA VAL A 72 1.99 -25.35 16.68
C VAL A 72 1.36 -26.10 17.87
N SER A 73 0.15 -25.75 18.28
CA SER A 73 -0.55 -26.44 19.37
C SER A 73 -0.86 -27.91 19.06
N ASN A 74 -0.98 -28.27 17.78
CA ASN A 74 -1.22 -29.63 17.33
C ASN A 74 0.08 -30.45 17.16
N GLY A 75 1.26 -29.83 17.31
CA GLY A 75 2.56 -30.48 17.07
C GLY A 75 2.88 -30.70 15.59
N ASN A 76 2.17 -30.05 14.67
CA ASN A 76 2.30 -30.24 13.22
C ASN A 76 3.46 -29.42 12.64
N HIS A 77 4.70 -29.75 13.01
CA HIS A 77 5.89 -28.98 12.61
C HIS A 77 6.07 -28.81 11.10
N HIS A 78 5.66 -29.79 10.28
CA HIS A 78 5.71 -29.68 8.82
C HIS A 78 4.79 -28.56 8.31
N ASN A 79 3.53 -28.53 8.76
CA ASN A 79 2.55 -27.52 8.36
C ASN A 79 2.98 -26.12 8.83
N VAL A 80 3.51 -26.01 10.04
CA VAL A 80 4.06 -24.75 10.57
C VAL A 80 5.12 -24.17 9.64
N ARG A 81 6.03 -25.01 9.12
CA ARG A 81 7.05 -24.57 8.17
C ARG A 81 6.42 -24.06 6.87
N GLN A 82 5.46 -24.79 6.30
CA GLN A 82 4.78 -24.36 5.07
C GLN A 82 4.02 -23.03 5.26
N ILE A 83 3.39 -22.83 6.42
CA ILE A 83 2.70 -21.57 6.75
C ILE A 83 3.68 -20.40 6.80
N LYS A 84 4.85 -20.59 7.43
CA LYS A 84 5.91 -19.56 7.48
C LYS A 84 6.45 -19.21 6.11
N ASP A 85 6.73 -20.21 5.28
CA ASP A 85 7.22 -19.99 3.91
C ASP A 85 6.20 -19.21 3.07
N TYR A 86 4.91 -19.51 3.24
CA TYR A 86 3.83 -18.77 2.57
C TYR A 86 3.65 -17.35 3.13
N ALA A 87 3.73 -17.17 4.44
CA ALA A 87 3.68 -15.85 5.07
C ALA A 87 4.82 -14.94 4.57
N ALA A 88 6.04 -15.47 4.45
CA ALA A 88 7.18 -14.74 3.91
C ALA A 88 6.94 -14.25 2.47
N LYS A 89 6.25 -15.05 1.63
CA LYS A 89 5.84 -14.63 0.29
C LYS A 89 4.87 -13.45 0.36
N VAL A 90 3.85 -13.52 1.22
CA VAL A 90 2.85 -12.43 1.37
C VAL A 90 3.49 -11.17 1.96
N GLU A 91 4.47 -11.29 2.85
CA GLU A 91 5.25 -10.15 3.34
C GLU A 91 6.07 -9.47 2.23
N ALA A 92 6.63 -10.25 1.30
CA ALA A 92 7.34 -9.72 0.15
C ALA A 92 6.38 -8.95 -0.79
N GLU A 93 5.17 -9.48 -1.03
CA GLU A 93 4.13 -8.76 -1.78
C GLU A 93 3.75 -7.44 -1.10
N LEU A 94 3.54 -7.45 0.23
CA LEU A 94 3.23 -6.24 0.99
C LEU A 94 4.35 -5.20 0.89
N THR A 95 5.60 -5.66 0.93
CA THR A 95 6.80 -4.81 0.78
C THR A 95 6.85 -4.16 -0.60
N GLN A 96 6.58 -4.92 -1.66
CA GLN A 96 6.52 -4.41 -3.03
C GLN A 96 5.41 -3.37 -3.21
N ILE A 97 4.22 -3.63 -2.66
CA ILE A 97 3.10 -2.68 -2.71
C ILE A 97 3.45 -1.37 -2.00
N ARG A 98 4.12 -1.44 -0.85
CA ARG A 98 4.60 -0.25 -0.13
C ARG A 98 5.61 0.53 -0.97
N GLU A 99 6.61 -0.14 -1.53
CA GLU A 99 7.65 0.50 -2.34
C GLU A 99 7.06 1.20 -3.55
N ASP A 100 6.14 0.53 -4.24
CA ASP A 100 5.42 1.07 -5.39
C ASP A 100 4.58 2.30 -5.05
N LEU A 101 3.88 2.27 -3.91
CA LEU A 101 3.16 3.42 -3.38
C LEU A 101 4.09 4.59 -3.08
N VAL A 102 5.18 4.33 -2.36
CA VAL A 102 6.11 5.37 -1.91
C VAL A 102 6.80 6.02 -3.11
N SER A 103 7.25 5.25 -4.10
CA SER A 103 7.85 5.82 -5.32
C SER A 103 6.82 6.61 -6.12
N THR A 104 5.62 6.07 -6.33
CA THR A 104 4.55 6.78 -7.06
C THR A 104 4.24 8.13 -6.41
N LEU A 105 4.15 8.17 -5.08
CA LEU A 105 3.88 9.42 -4.37
C LEU A 105 5.06 10.38 -4.41
N ARG A 106 6.28 9.93 -4.12
CA ARG A 106 7.47 10.79 -4.04
C ARG A 106 7.90 11.34 -5.39
N ASP A 107 7.82 10.52 -6.43
CA ASP A 107 8.43 10.84 -7.72
C ASP A 107 7.48 11.62 -8.63
N HIS A 108 6.16 11.43 -8.47
CA HIS A 108 5.15 11.97 -9.41
C HIS A 108 4.06 12.82 -8.76
N VAL A 109 3.51 12.39 -7.62
CA VAL A 109 2.32 13.02 -7.05
C VAL A 109 2.64 14.20 -6.14
N ILE A 110 3.57 14.04 -5.19
CA ILE A 110 3.97 15.09 -4.25
C ILE A 110 4.60 16.30 -4.98
N PRO A 111 5.50 16.13 -5.98
CA PRO A 111 6.06 17.27 -6.72
C PRO A 111 5.00 18.11 -7.45
N SER A 112 3.88 17.48 -7.82
CA SER A 112 2.78 18.12 -8.56
C SER A 112 1.70 18.72 -7.65
N ALA A 113 1.76 18.48 -6.34
CA ALA A 113 0.75 18.94 -5.38
C ALA A 113 0.97 20.42 -5.03
N THR A 114 -0.07 21.25 -5.16
CA THR A 114 0.03 22.71 -4.89
C THR A 114 -0.45 23.08 -3.49
N SER A 115 -1.38 22.31 -2.92
CA SER A 115 -2.00 22.64 -1.64
C SER A 115 -1.33 21.95 -0.45
N ALA A 116 -1.17 22.67 0.67
CA ALA A 116 -0.64 22.09 1.91
C ALA A 116 -1.47 20.89 2.40
N HIS A 117 -2.79 20.93 2.19
CA HIS A 117 -3.69 19.82 2.49
C HIS A 117 -3.28 18.53 1.76
N ASP A 118 -2.90 18.64 0.49
CA ASP A 118 -2.56 17.49 -0.34
C ASP A 118 -1.19 16.93 0.03
N HIS A 119 -0.22 17.80 0.32
CA HIS A 119 1.06 17.40 0.91
C HIS A 119 0.88 16.59 2.19
N VAL A 120 0.10 17.10 3.15
CA VAL A 120 -0.24 16.40 4.40
C VAL A 120 -0.90 15.04 4.09
N PHE A 121 -1.85 15.01 3.15
CA PHE A 121 -2.54 13.78 2.75
C PHE A 121 -1.58 12.71 2.23
N TYR A 122 -0.68 13.06 1.31
CA TYR A 122 0.26 12.10 0.71
C TYR A 122 1.33 11.64 1.70
N HIS A 123 1.85 12.54 2.54
CA HIS A 123 2.81 12.18 3.57
C HIS A 123 2.20 11.25 4.64
N LYS A 124 0.94 11.49 5.02
CA LYS A 124 0.18 10.57 5.87
C LYS A 124 0.02 9.19 5.22
N MET A 125 -0.28 9.14 3.93
CA MET A 125 -0.43 7.89 3.18
C MET A 125 0.88 7.08 3.14
N ILE A 126 2.03 7.74 3.00
CA ILE A 126 3.36 7.12 3.14
C ILE A 126 3.55 6.57 4.56
N GLY A 127 3.28 7.38 5.58
CA GLY A 127 3.41 6.96 6.98
C GLY A 127 2.56 5.73 7.31
N ASP A 128 1.31 5.69 6.83
CA ASP A 128 0.41 4.55 6.99
C ASP A 128 0.96 3.28 6.32
N ALA A 129 1.52 3.40 5.11
CA ALA A 129 2.11 2.28 4.39
C ALA A 129 3.30 1.64 5.14
N TYR A 130 4.19 2.46 5.70
CA TYR A 130 5.27 2.00 6.56
C TYR A 130 4.75 1.37 7.86
N ARG A 131 3.74 2.00 8.49
CA ARG A 131 3.10 1.50 9.70
C ARG A 131 2.49 0.10 9.53
N PHE A 132 1.89 -0.21 8.38
CA PHE A 132 1.36 -1.55 8.13
C PHE A 132 2.45 -2.61 7.96
N CYS A 133 3.63 -2.24 7.48
CA CYS A 133 4.75 -3.18 7.35
C CYS A 133 5.42 -3.52 8.70
N THR A 134 5.40 -2.60 9.68
CA THR A 134 6.03 -2.84 10.99
C THR A 134 5.31 -3.91 11.82
N GLU A 135 4.04 -4.19 11.52
CA GLU A 135 3.22 -5.18 12.26
C GLU A 135 3.80 -6.59 12.16
N PHE A 136 4.45 -6.92 11.03
CA PHE A 136 4.94 -8.27 10.72
C PHE A 136 6.46 -8.41 10.73
N LYS A 137 7.20 -7.30 10.92
CA LYS A 137 8.66 -7.31 11.02
C LYS A 137 9.14 -7.38 12.47
N THR A 138 10.35 -7.88 12.66
CA THR A 138 11.01 -7.99 13.96
C THR A 138 12.45 -7.48 13.88
N GLY A 139 13.04 -7.11 15.02
CA GLY A 139 14.42 -6.63 15.08
C GLY A 139 14.64 -5.31 14.33
N VAL A 140 15.80 -5.18 13.70
CA VAL A 140 16.28 -3.95 13.03
C VAL A 140 15.31 -3.50 11.94
N ASP A 141 14.79 -4.43 11.12
CA ASP A 141 13.83 -4.12 10.07
C ASP A 141 12.59 -3.39 10.60
N LYS A 142 12.14 -3.72 11.83
CA LYS A 142 10.99 -3.05 12.45
C LYS A 142 11.32 -1.62 12.86
N GLU A 143 12.50 -1.40 13.45
CA GLU A 143 12.94 -0.07 13.88
C GLU A 143 13.11 0.86 12.68
N ASP A 144 13.75 0.37 11.61
CA ASP A 144 13.93 1.12 10.38
C ASP A 144 12.60 1.52 9.76
N LEU A 145 11.66 0.58 9.63
CA LEU A 145 10.32 0.88 9.09
C LEU A 145 9.55 1.87 9.98
N ALA A 146 9.68 1.77 11.30
CA ALA A 146 9.06 2.71 12.24
C ALA A 146 9.63 4.12 12.08
N ASN A 147 10.95 4.25 11.94
CA ASN A 147 11.62 5.52 11.72
C ASN A 147 11.21 6.18 10.40
N HIS A 148 11.10 5.40 9.32
CA HIS A 148 10.61 5.89 8.03
C HIS A 148 9.14 6.36 8.13
N GLY A 149 8.28 5.60 8.81
CA GLY A 149 6.89 5.98 9.05
C GLY A 149 6.78 7.28 9.86
N LEU A 150 7.54 7.40 10.95
CA LEU A 150 7.57 8.61 11.78
C LEU A 150 8.03 9.82 10.97
N THR A 151 9.12 9.68 10.23
CA THR A 151 9.66 10.75 9.37
C THR A 151 8.60 11.23 8.38
N ALA A 152 7.88 10.32 7.74
CA ALA A 152 6.81 10.68 6.81
C ALA A 152 5.68 11.45 7.50
N TYR A 153 5.24 11.02 8.69
CA TYR A 153 4.23 11.76 9.45
C TYR A 153 4.72 13.14 9.89
N THR A 154 6.00 13.30 10.25
CA THR A 154 6.58 14.59 10.66
C THR A 154 6.69 15.57 9.49
N ILE A 155 7.01 15.11 8.28
CA ILE A 155 7.03 15.97 7.08
C ILE A 155 5.61 16.44 6.71
N GLY A 156 4.60 15.62 7.01
CA GLY A 156 3.19 15.94 6.78
C GLY A 156 2.56 16.83 7.86
N ILE A 157 3.33 17.54 8.69
CA ILE A 157 2.87 18.54 9.67
C ILE A 157 3.40 19.90 9.25
#